data_AF-A0AAI8IQI9-F1
#
_entry.id   AF-A0AAI8IQI9-F1
#
_cell.length_a   1.000
_cell.length_b   1.000
_cell.length_c   1.000
_cell.angle_alpha   90.00
_cell.angle_beta   90.00
_cell.angle_gamma   90.00
#
_symmetry.space_group_name_H-M   'P 1'
#
loop_
_entity.id
_entity.type
_entity.pdbx_description
1 polymer ?
#
loop_
_entity_poly.entity_id
_entity_poly.type
_entity_poly.pdbx_seq_one_letter_code
_entity_poly.pdbx_strand_id
1 'polypeptide(L)'
;MDEILSDRKNKGNVTYRIVVSEDSGRIFIELEKLMKVRAKESEKKTTKKVVYQQSFFKDEFDRVKNEIEDPILLQFCVDTLLKVKKYD
;
A
#
# COMPACT_ATOMS: atom_id res chain seq x y z
N MET A 1 -11.43 10.04 10.24
CA MET A 1 -10.66 9.32 9.23
C MET A 1 -11.58 8.55 8.31
N ASP A 2 -11.77 9.06 7.09
CA ASP A 2 -12.62 8.48 6.06
C ASP A 2 -11.77 7.93 4.92
N GLU A 3 -12.00 6.68 4.50
CA GLU A 3 -11.32 6.10 3.34
C GLU A 3 -11.78 6.81 2.06
N ILE A 4 -10.84 7.37 1.31
CA ILE A 4 -11.12 8.08 0.05
C ILE A 4 -10.73 7.25 -1.18
N LEU A 5 -9.74 6.36 -1.05
CA LEU A 5 -9.28 5.50 -2.12
C LEU A 5 -8.62 4.24 -1.57
N SER A 6 -8.99 3.10 -2.12
CA SER A 6 -8.28 1.84 -1.92
C SER A 6 -7.94 1.24 -3.28
N ASP A 7 -6.68 0.87 -3.49
CA ASP A 7 -6.20 0.27 -4.73
C ASP A 7 -5.28 -0.91 -4.44
N ARG A 8 -5.18 -1.83 -5.41
CA ARG A 8 -4.31 -2.99 -5.32
C ARG A 8 -3.64 -3.30 -6.65
N LYS A 9 -2.37 -3.69 -6.58
CA LYS A 9 -1.59 -4.15 -7.73
C LYS A 9 -1.07 -5.57 -7.49
N ASN A 10 -1.30 -6.47 -8.44
CA ASN A 10 -0.78 -7.83 -8.36
C ASN A 10 0.40 -8.01 -9.33
N LYS A 11 1.47 -8.66 -8.87
CA LYS A 11 2.61 -9.06 -9.71
C LYS A 11 3.13 -10.42 -9.26
N GLY A 12 2.82 -11.46 -10.03
CA GLY A 12 3.19 -12.84 -9.69
C GLY A 12 2.62 -13.30 -8.36
N ASN A 13 3.50 -13.64 -7.41
CA ASN A 13 3.14 -14.03 -6.04
C ASN A 13 2.97 -12.84 -5.09
N VAL A 14 3.19 -11.60 -5.55
CA VAL A 14 3.11 -10.39 -4.73
C VAL A 14 1.79 -9.64 -4.98
N THR A 15 1.18 -9.13 -3.92
CA THR A 15 0.10 -8.15 -3.96
C THR A 15 0.55 -6.91 -3.21
N TYR A 16 0.51 -5.76 -3.85
CA TYR A 16 0.68 -4.45 -3.23
C TYR A 16 -0.72 -3.88 -2.96
N ARG A 17 -0.89 -3.23 -1.82
CA ARG A 17 -2.11 -2.51 -1.46
C ARG A 17 -1.75 -1.12 -0.98
N ILE A 18 -2.65 -0.20 -1.29
CA ILE A 18 -2.64 1.14 -0.73
C ILE A 18 -4.05 1.49 -0.28
N VAL A 19 -4.15 2.05 0.91
CA VAL A 19 -5.35 2.73 1.40
C VAL A 19 -4.98 4.18 1.61
N VAL A 20 -5.82 5.08 1.13
CA VAL A 20 -5.71 6.50 1.34
C VAL A 20 -6.96 6.95 2.06
N SER A 21 -6.76 7.64 3.17
CA SER A 21 -7.82 8.16 4.01
C SER A 21 -7.61 9.65 4.27
N GLU A 22 -8.69 10.38 4.46
CA GLU A 22 -8.65 11.76 4.89
C GLU A 22 -9.00 11.86 6.37
N ASP A 23 -8.22 12.64 7.12
CA ASP A 23 -8.48 12.95 8.51
C ASP A 23 -8.26 14.44 8.77
N SER A 24 -9.35 15.17 9.00
CA SER A 24 -9.34 16.61 9.28
C SER A 24 -8.53 17.43 8.25
N GLY A 25 -8.70 17.13 6.96
CA GLY A 25 -7.99 17.78 5.85
C GLY A 25 -6.56 17.28 5.61
N ARG A 26 -6.09 16.27 6.37
CA ARG A 26 -4.80 15.62 6.14
C ARG A 26 -5.01 14.28 5.45
N ILE A 27 -4.15 13.99 4.48
CA ILE A 27 -4.15 12.72 3.77
C ILE A 27 -3.23 11.74 4.50
N PHE A 28 -3.78 10.61 4.91
CA PHE A 28 -3.07 9.49 5.51
C PHE A 28 -3.01 8.32 4.54
N ILE A 29 -1.89 7.61 4.53
CA ILE A 29 -1.58 6.58 3.55
C ILE A 29 -1.14 5.33 4.31
N GLU A 30 -1.71 4.20 3.93
CA GLU A 30 -1.27 2.88 4.38
C GLU A 30 -0.82 2.06 3.17
N LEU A 31 0.39 1.53 3.23
CA LEU A 31 0.98 0.66 2.21
C LEU A 31 1.18 -0.74 2.77
N GLU A 32 0.79 -1.75 2.01
CA GLU A 32 1.11 -3.14 2.29
C GLU A 32 1.74 -3.83 1.09
N LYS A 33 2.70 -4.71 1.35
CA LYS A 33 3.15 -5.75 0.43
C LYS A 33 2.83 -7.10 1.02
N LEU A 34 2.06 -7.90 0.30
CA LEU A 34 1.72 -9.27 0.66
C LEU A 34 2.37 -10.25 -0.32
N MET A 35 2.88 -11.36 0.20
CA MET A 35 3.36 -12.47 -0.63
C MET A 35 2.51 -13.72 -0.43
N LYS A 36 2.21 -14.42 -1.53
CA LYS A 36 1.68 -15.77 -1.47
C LYS A 36 2.76 -16.71 -0.97
N VAL A 37 2.47 -17.38 0.14
CA VAL A 37 3.31 -18.42 0.75
C VAL A 37 2.51 -19.72 0.81
N ARG A 38 3.19 -20.86 0.89
CA ARG A 38 2.51 -22.16 1.08
C ARG A 38 1.76 -22.14 2.41
N ALA A 39 0.51 -22.59 2.42
CA ALA A 39 -0.25 -22.62 3.66
C ALA A 39 0.24 -23.78 4.55
N LYS A 40 0.14 -23.58 5.88
CA LYS A 40 0.41 -24.63 6.87
C LYS A 40 -0.83 -25.50 7.16
N GLU A 41 -2.02 -24.99 6.84
CA GLU A 41 -3.28 -25.72 6.95
C GLU A 41 -3.39 -26.75 5.83
N SER A 42 -3.81 -27.97 6.17
CA SER A 42 -3.94 -29.10 5.24
C SER A 42 -4.91 -28.84 4.08
N GLU A 43 -5.90 -27.95 4.28
CA GLU A 43 -6.95 -27.66 3.30
C GLU A 43 -6.60 -26.51 2.33
N LYS A 44 -5.58 -25.71 2.63
CA LYS A 44 -5.19 -24.55 1.80
C LYS A 44 -3.86 -24.80 1.10
N LYS A 45 -3.81 -24.55 -0.21
CA LYS A 45 -2.54 -24.65 -0.98
C LYS A 45 -1.60 -23.48 -0.70
N THR A 46 -2.14 -22.26 -0.58
CA THR A 46 -1.37 -21.03 -0.38
C THR A 46 -2.14 -20.03 0.47
N THR A 47 -1.45 -19.20 1.25
CA THR A 47 -2.00 -18.05 1.99
C THR A 47 -1.22 -16.77 1.65
N LYS A 48 -1.78 -15.59 1.95
CA LYS A 48 -1.05 -14.32 1.84
C LYS A 48 -0.47 -13.93 3.19
N LYS A 49 0.81 -13.57 3.22
CA LYS A 49 1.48 -13.01 4.39
C LYS A 49 1.88 -11.57 4.08
N VAL A 50 1.59 -10.64 4.99
CA VAL A 50 2.14 -9.28 4.94
C VAL A 50 3.64 -9.36 5.20
N VAL A 51 4.44 -8.82 4.30
CA VAL A 51 5.92 -8.84 4.38
C VAL A 51 6.52 -7.44 4.45
N TYR A 52 5.71 -6.42 4.20
CA TYR A 52 6.02 -5.03 4.44
C TYR A 52 4.70 -4.29 4.70
N GLN A 53 4.71 -3.41 5.69
CA GLN A 53 3.63 -2.52 6.03
C GLN A 53 4.22 -1.20 6.51
N GLN A 54 3.75 -0.09 5.97
CA GLN A 54 4.13 1.25 6.42
C GLN A 54 2.94 2.18 6.27
N SER A 55 2.81 3.11 7.21
CA SER A 55 1.80 4.16 7.15
C SER A 55 2.43 5.51 7.48
N PHE A 56 1.90 6.57 6.86
CA PHE A 56 2.43 7.92 6.97
C PHE A 56 1.42 8.94 6.47
N PHE A 57 1.58 10.20 6.86
CA PHE A 57 0.83 11.29 6.26
C PHE A 57 1.48 11.77 4.96
N LYS A 58 0.68 12.26 4.00
CA LYS A 58 1.14 12.71 2.66
C LYS A 58 2.26 13.76 2.73
N ASP A 59 2.26 14.63 3.74
CA ASP A 59 3.30 15.64 3.99
C ASP A 59 4.65 15.03 4.43
N GLU A 60 4.65 13.78 4.89
CA GLU A 60 5.86 13.03 5.28
C GLU A 60 6.45 12.23 4.10
N PHE A 61 5.77 12.18 2.95
CA PHE A 61 6.14 11.32 1.83
C PHE A 61 7.58 11.54 1.34
N ASP A 62 8.06 12.79 1.30
CA ASP A 62 9.43 13.07 0.84
C ASP A 62 10.52 12.49 1.75
N ARG A 63 10.20 12.27 3.04
CA ARG A 63 11.09 11.61 4.00
C ARG A 63 10.99 10.09 3.85
N VAL A 64 9.76 9.59 3.80
CA VAL A 64 9.44 8.15 3.79
C VAL A 64 9.80 7.48 2.47
N LYS A 65 9.72 8.17 1.33
CA LYS A 65 9.96 7.55 0.00
C LYS A 65 11.32 6.86 -0.13
N ASN A 66 12.33 7.29 0.64
CA ASN A 66 13.67 6.68 0.64
C ASN A 66 13.75 5.40 1.48
N GLU A 67 12.78 5.16 2.36
CA GLU A 67 12.64 3.94 3.18
C GLU A 67 11.90 2.83 2.43
N ILE A 68 11.15 3.18 1.37
CA ILE A 68 10.42 2.23 0.53
C ILE A 68 11.40 1.57 -0.46
N GLU A 69 12.05 0.50 -0.04
CA GLU A 69 13.04 -0.22 -0.87
C GLU A 69 12.45 -0.87 -2.13
N ASP A 70 11.15 -1.23 -2.11
CA ASP A 70 10.50 -1.89 -3.25
C ASP A 70 10.10 -0.84 -4.31
N PRO A 71 10.75 -0.81 -5.49
CA PRO A 71 10.48 0.21 -6.50
C PRO A 71 9.07 0.09 -7.11
N ILE A 72 8.46 -1.09 -7.08
CA ILE A 72 7.10 -1.28 -7.58
C ILE A 72 6.09 -0.70 -6.59
N LEU A 73 6.33 -0.91 -5.29
CA LEU A 73 5.50 -0.33 -4.23
C LEU A 73 5.64 1.19 -4.19
N LEU A 74 6.86 1.71 -4.30
CA LEU A 74 7.10 3.15 -4.38
C LEU A 74 6.39 3.78 -5.58
N GLN A 75 6.58 3.23 -6.78
CA GLN A 75 5.89 3.74 -7.98
C GLN A 75 4.37 3.64 -7.83
N PHE A 76 3.87 2.53 -7.28
CA PHE A 76 2.43 2.35 -7.05
C PHE A 76 1.86 3.39 -6.08
N CYS A 77 2.61 3.74 -5.03
CA CYS A 77 2.26 4.83 -4.12
C CYS A 77 2.21 6.18 -4.84
N VAL A 78 3.25 6.53 -5.60
CA VAL A 78 3.31 7.78 -6.39
C VAL A 78 2.13 7.89 -7.35
N ASP A 79 1.88 6.84 -8.14
CA ASP A 79 0.78 6.79 -9.11
C ASP A 79 -0.58 7.02 -8.42
N THR A 80 -0.75 6.45 -7.22
CA THR A 80 -1.99 6.57 -6.46
C THR A 80 -2.16 7.97 -5.89
N LEU A 81 -1.10 8.58 -5.35
CA LEU A 81 -1.15 9.96 -4.86
C LEU A 81 -1.44 10.97 -5.97
N LEU A 82 -0.98 10.71 -7.21
CA LEU A 82 -1.35 11.51 -8.38
C LEU A 82 -2.84 11.39 -8.74
N LYS A 83 -3.49 10.26 -8.46
CA LYS A 83 -4.95 10.12 -8.61
C LYS A 83 -5.68 10.95 -7.57
N VAL A 84 -5.23 10.90 -6.30
CA VAL A 84 -5.85 11.66 -5.19
C VAL A 84 -5.76 13.16 -5.44
N LYS A 85 -4.63 13.68 -5.95
CA LYS A 85 -4.48 15.10 -6.33
C LYS A 85 -5.47 15.61 -7.38
N LYS A 86 -6.20 14.74 -8.08
CA LYS A 86 -7.26 15.16 -9.02
C LYS A 86 -8.61 15.41 -8.34
N TYR A 87 -8.72 15.07 -7.05
CA TYR A 87 -9.92 15.26 -6.24
C TYR A 87 -9.78 16.39 -5.19
N ASP A 88 -8.57 16.95 -5.05
CA ASP A 88 -8.28 18.24 -4.37
C ASP A 88 -8.52 19.39 -5.37
#